data_AF-A0A0F9TWE5-F1
#
_entry.id   AF-A0A0F9TWE5-F1
#
_cell.length_a   1.000
_cell.length_b   1.000
_cell.length_c   1.000
_cell.angle_alpha   90.00
_cell.angle_beta   90.00
_cell.angle_gamma   90.00
#
_symmetry.space_group_name_H-M   'P 1'
#
loop_
_entity.id
_entity.type
_entity.pdbx_description
1 polymer ?
#
loop_
_entity_poly.entity_id
_entity_poly.type
_entity_poly.pdbx_seq_one_letter_code
_entity_poly.pdbx_strand_id
1 'polypeptide(L)'
;MSYSNFPQYEYEASDYSKTNYLRFQEGVPTTVRIISEGSRYVAKHFLTKIRTSILCLGEQCPICERNKTLREQHGRNANKQSDYIAIQNRNMLNVLDRTLVIVDEETGDEYSAHKGTFPTITKDGKRSLIDVTPQPSNSIKVLERGKRLFEQFDVNHNEYQHLGGIRGFDIKLVTMGAGKTMSISVVPLPERNDDITELLEGLEEPVLEDLGIQLSPDEVLEAASGVTLRDIYAARKSDETESDTSAVDAELVGSLADVEESVSDLFEN
;
A
#
# COMPACT_ATOMS: atom_id res chain seq x y z
N MET A 1 -25.62 -3.63 3.69
CA MET A 1 -24.74 -4.43 4.56
C MET A 1 -24.29 -3.54 5.70
N SER A 2 -24.37 -4.03 6.95
CA SER A 2 -24.02 -3.28 8.16
C SER A 2 -22.49 -3.15 8.28
N TYR A 3 -21.97 -1.95 8.51
CA TYR A 3 -20.53 -1.62 8.53
C TYR A 3 -20.01 -1.39 9.95
N SER A 4 -20.11 -2.40 10.81
CA SER A 4 -19.63 -2.27 12.19
C SER A 4 -19.14 -3.58 12.78
N ASN A 5 -18.25 -4.26 12.06
CA ASN A 5 -17.33 -5.26 12.64
C ASN A 5 -15.96 -5.02 12.01
N PHE A 6 -15.05 -4.42 12.78
CA PHE A 6 -13.64 -4.39 12.43
C PHE A 6 -13.06 -5.76 12.79
N PRO A 7 -12.52 -6.53 11.83
CA PRO A 7 -11.78 -7.73 12.15
C PRO A 7 -10.54 -7.37 12.98
N GLN A 8 -10.35 -8.06 14.10
CA GLN A 8 -9.06 -8.11 14.80
C GLN A 8 -8.14 -9.01 13.97
N TYR A 9 -6.98 -8.49 13.55
CA TYR A 9 -5.97 -9.26 12.85
C TYR A 9 -4.78 -9.49 13.78
N GLU A 10 -4.41 -10.75 13.98
CA GLU A 10 -3.12 -11.14 14.56
C GLU A 10 -2.05 -10.93 13.47
N TYR A 11 -1.05 -10.09 13.77
CA TYR A 11 0.04 -9.77 12.85
C TYR A 11 1.26 -10.66 13.14
N GLU A 12 1.59 -11.59 12.24
CA GLU A 12 2.90 -12.25 12.27
C GLU A 12 3.96 -11.37 11.58
N ALA A 13 4.99 -10.98 12.33
CA ALA A 13 5.99 -10.00 11.89
C ALA A 13 6.94 -10.48 10.77
N SER A 14 6.86 -11.74 10.33
CA SER A 14 7.74 -12.34 9.32
C SER A 14 7.36 -12.05 7.87
N ASP A 15 6.14 -11.60 7.59
CA ASP A 15 5.60 -11.48 6.22
C ASP A 15 5.42 -10.04 5.73
N TYR A 16 6.28 -9.10 6.16
CA TYR A 16 6.36 -7.79 5.50
C TYR A 16 7.05 -7.90 4.13
N SER A 17 6.45 -8.66 3.21
CA SER A 17 6.76 -8.52 1.79
C SER A 17 6.39 -7.10 1.39
N LYS A 18 7.39 -6.32 1.01
CA LYS A 18 7.18 -4.92 0.66
C LYS A 18 6.29 -4.87 -0.57
N THR A 19 5.05 -4.41 -0.42
CA THR A 19 4.10 -4.27 -1.54
C THR A 19 4.77 -3.56 -2.71
N ASN A 20 4.75 -4.18 -3.88
CA ASN A 20 5.35 -3.64 -5.08
C ASN A 20 4.38 -2.65 -5.75
N TYR A 21 4.51 -1.36 -5.42
CA TYR A 21 3.68 -0.32 -6.04
C TYR A 21 4.22 0.08 -7.42
N LEU A 22 3.31 0.24 -8.39
CA LEU A 22 3.62 0.77 -9.70
C LEU A 22 4.11 2.24 -9.58
N ARG A 23 5.33 2.50 -10.06
CA ARG A 23 5.95 3.83 -10.01
C ARG A 23 5.87 4.48 -11.38
N PHE A 24 5.40 5.73 -11.38
CA PHE A 24 5.30 6.54 -12.58
C PHE A 24 6.50 7.48 -12.66
N GLN A 25 7.13 7.54 -13.83
CA GLN A 25 8.23 8.43 -14.12
C GLN A 25 7.94 9.17 -15.43
N GLU A 26 8.23 10.46 -15.46
CA GLU A 26 8.09 11.25 -16.68
C GLU A 26 8.94 10.66 -17.81
N GLY A 27 8.35 10.54 -19.00
CA GLY A 27 9.05 10.00 -20.17
C GLY A 27 9.29 8.49 -20.14
N VAL A 28 8.82 7.76 -19.12
CA VAL A 28 8.82 6.29 -19.09
C VAL A 28 7.42 5.80 -19.44
N PRO A 29 7.19 5.27 -20.65
CA PRO A 29 5.89 4.70 -21.00
C PRO A 29 5.66 3.43 -20.18
N THR A 30 4.67 3.45 -19.30
CA THR A 30 4.31 2.30 -18.46
C THR A 30 3.23 1.50 -19.18
N THR A 31 3.40 0.19 -19.36
CA THR A 31 2.39 -0.67 -19.99
C THR A 31 1.90 -1.68 -18.98
N VAL A 32 0.59 -1.77 -18.78
CA VAL A 32 -0.01 -2.61 -17.73
C VAL A 32 -1.21 -3.37 -18.26
N ARG A 33 -1.51 -4.51 -17.64
CA ARG A 33 -2.79 -5.22 -17.80
C ARG A 33 -3.51 -5.20 -16.47
N ILE A 34 -4.76 -4.72 -16.44
CA ILE A 34 -5.56 -4.71 -15.21
C ILE A 34 -6.04 -6.13 -14.93
N ILE A 35 -5.69 -6.68 -13.77
CA ILE A 35 -6.06 -8.05 -13.39
C ILE A 35 -7.16 -8.06 -12.33
N SER A 36 -7.21 -7.07 -11.44
CA SER A 36 -8.30 -6.96 -10.45
C SER A 36 -9.67 -6.79 -11.10
N GLU A 37 -10.69 -7.39 -10.48
CA GLU A 37 -12.08 -7.24 -10.90
C GLU A 37 -12.65 -5.86 -10.59
N GLY A 38 -12.12 -5.20 -9.57
CA GLY A 38 -12.55 -3.89 -9.12
C GLY A 38 -11.40 -3.08 -8.51
N SER A 39 -11.71 -1.85 -8.14
CA SER A 39 -10.76 -0.99 -7.43
C SER A 39 -11.13 -0.84 -5.97
N ARG A 40 -10.13 -0.83 -5.09
CA ARG A 40 -10.28 -0.56 -3.67
C ARG A 40 -10.08 0.93 -3.41
N TYR A 41 -11.13 1.58 -2.92
CA TYR A 41 -11.05 2.96 -2.44
C TYR A 41 -10.41 3.01 -1.05
N VAL A 42 -9.41 3.89 -0.89
CA VAL A 42 -8.76 4.17 0.40
C VAL A 42 -8.56 5.66 0.60
N ALA A 43 -8.76 6.09 1.84
CA ALA A 43 -8.43 7.43 2.29
C ALA A 43 -7.14 7.37 3.11
N LYS A 44 -6.20 8.27 2.83
CA LYS A 44 -4.89 8.32 3.51
C LYS A 44 -4.53 9.74 3.93
N HIS A 45 -3.68 9.86 4.94
CA HIS A 45 -3.01 11.11 5.30
C HIS A 45 -1.51 10.98 5.07
N PHE A 46 -0.90 11.95 4.39
CA PHE A 46 0.56 12.02 4.27
C PHE A 46 1.13 12.88 5.40
N LEU A 47 1.85 12.23 6.31
CA LEU A 47 2.47 12.86 7.47
C LEU A 47 3.84 13.40 7.10
N THR A 48 3.94 14.70 6.86
CA THR A 48 5.17 15.34 6.36
C THR A 48 6.37 15.15 7.31
N LYS A 49 6.14 15.12 8.63
CA LYS A 49 7.21 15.01 9.63
C LYS A 49 7.95 13.67 9.54
N ILE A 50 7.21 12.58 9.36
CA ILE A 50 7.77 11.22 9.22
C ILE A 50 7.82 10.73 7.76
N ARG A 51 7.39 11.57 6.81
CA ARG A 51 7.37 11.33 5.36
C ARG A 51 6.70 10.02 4.94
N THR A 52 5.60 9.67 5.60
CA THR A 52 4.86 8.44 5.32
C THR A 52 3.37 8.70 5.14
N SER A 53 2.68 7.78 4.46
CA SER A 53 1.22 7.79 4.36
C SER A 53 0.63 6.77 5.32
N ILE A 54 -0.37 7.19 6.09
CA ILE A 54 -1.16 6.32 6.98
C ILE A 54 -2.61 6.26 6.50
N LEU A 55 -3.32 5.18 6.80
CA LEU A 55 -4.74 5.06 6.51
C LEU A 55 -5.54 6.06 7.38
N CYS A 56 -6.56 6.66 6.78
CA CYS A 56 -7.50 7.51 7.48
C CYS A 56 -8.55 6.64 8.20
N LEU A 57 -8.77 6.90 9.50
CA LEU A 57 -9.73 6.18 10.34
C LEU A 57 -11.19 6.66 10.17
N GLY A 58 -11.48 7.39 9.10
CA GLY A 58 -12.82 7.95 8.85
C GLY A 58 -13.23 8.96 9.92
N GLU A 59 -14.39 8.71 10.54
CA GLU A 59 -14.98 9.61 11.56
C GLU A 59 -14.16 9.66 12.86
N GLN A 60 -13.46 8.57 13.19
CA GLN A 60 -12.60 8.48 14.38
C GLN A 60 -11.19 9.01 14.12
N CYS A 61 -10.92 9.61 12.95
CA CYS A 61 -9.58 10.08 12.62
C CYS A 61 -9.28 11.43 13.29
N PRO A 62 -8.31 11.51 14.22
CA PRO A 62 -8.00 12.75 14.94
C PRO A 62 -7.45 13.85 14.02
N ILE A 63 -6.82 13.47 12.90
CA ILE A 63 -6.40 14.41 11.86
C ILE A 63 -7.61 15.05 11.17
N CYS A 64 -8.64 14.27 10.84
CA CYS A 64 -9.86 14.78 10.23
C CYS A 64 -10.60 15.72 11.19
N GLU A 65 -10.68 15.37 12.46
CA GLU A 65 -11.25 16.23 13.51
C GLU A 65 -10.49 17.55 13.63
N ARG A 66 -9.15 17.49 13.75
CA ARG A 66 -8.30 18.70 13.79
C ARG A 66 -8.51 19.58 12.55
N ASN A 67 -8.58 18.98 11.36
CA ASN A 67 -8.85 19.72 10.12
C ASN A 67 -10.23 20.39 10.12
N LYS A 68 -11.25 19.77 10.72
CA LYS A 68 -12.58 20.36 10.88
C LYS A 68 -12.51 21.61 11.75
N THR A 69 -11.87 21.53 12.92
CA THR A 69 -11.64 22.67 13.81
C THR A 69 -10.88 23.80 13.12
N LEU A 70 -9.83 23.49 12.34
CA LEU A 70 -9.09 24.48 11.58
C LEU A 70 -9.95 25.17 10.51
N ARG A 71 -10.89 24.45 9.87
CA ARG A 71 -11.85 25.02 8.91
C ARG A 71 -12.86 25.94 9.59
N GLU A 72 -13.30 25.62 10.79
CA GLU A 72 -14.19 26.48 11.58
C GLU A 72 -13.47 27.77 12.00
N GLN A 73 -12.21 27.68 12.43
CA GLN A 73 -11.41 28.82 12.90
C GLN A 73 -10.89 29.73 11.77
N HIS A 74 -10.43 29.14 10.67
CA HIS A 74 -9.71 29.87 9.61
C HIS A 74 -10.45 29.90 8.27
N GLY A 75 -11.63 29.27 8.17
CA GLY A 75 -12.43 29.21 6.95
C GLY A 75 -11.64 28.67 5.77
N ARG A 76 -11.62 29.44 4.67
CA ARG A 76 -10.94 29.09 3.41
C ARG A 76 -9.41 28.99 3.54
N ASN A 77 -8.81 29.53 4.61
CA ASN A 77 -7.37 29.51 4.83
C ASN A 77 -6.90 28.36 5.75
N ALA A 78 -7.80 27.46 6.15
CA ALA A 78 -7.44 26.30 6.98
C ALA A 78 -6.33 25.44 6.36
N ASN A 79 -6.36 25.26 5.03
CA ASN A 79 -5.36 24.48 4.29
C ASN A 79 -3.97 25.13 4.22
N LYS A 80 -3.82 26.38 4.68
CA LYS A 80 -2.53 27.08 4.78
C LYS A 80 -1.90 26.95 6.17
N GLN A 81 -2.63 26.41 7.15
CA GLN A 81 -2.09 26.19 8.48
C GLN A 81 -1.08 25.04 8.46
N SER A 82 0.00 25.14 9.23
CA SER A 82 1.06 24.13 9.30
C SER A 82 0.55 22.76 9.75
N ASP A 83 -0.48 22.77 10.59
CA ASP A 83 -1.06 21.56 11.19
C ASP A 83 -2.15 20.93 10.32
N TYR A 84 -2.48 21.55 9.18
CA TYR A 84 -3.48 21.01 8.27
C TYR A 84 -2.91 19.87 7.45
N ILE A 85 -3.41 18.66 7.66
CA ILE A 85 -2.96 17.46 6.96
C ILE A 85 -4.10 16.96 6.08
N ALA A 86 -4.06 17.28 4.79
CA ALA A 86 -5.12 16.93 3.85
C ALA A 86 -5.36 15.42 3.75
N ILE A 87 -6.63 15.03 3.67
CA ILE A 87 -7.04 13.69 3.27
C ILE A 87 -6.76 13.47 1.77
N GLN A 88 -6.19 12.32 1.44
CA GLN A 88 -5.90 11.89 0.09
C GLN A 88 -6.76 10.67 -0.24
N ASN A 89 -7.70 10.87 -1.16
CA ASN A 89 -8.53 9.77 -1.66
C ASN A 89 -7.81 9.11 -2.83
N ARG A 90 -7.68 7.79 -2.77
CA ARG A 90 -6.94 6.96 -3.71
C ARG A 90 -7.76 5.71 -4.03
N ASN A 91 -7.62 5.24 -5.26
CA ASN A 91 -8.09 3.93 -5.68
C ASN A 91 -6.86 3.06 -5.93
N MET A 92 -6.97 1.79 -5.55
CA MET A 92 -5.94 0.76 -5.73
C MET A 92 -6.50 -0.39 -6.55
N LEU A 93 -5.67 -0.94 -7.44
CA LEU A 93 -5.95 -2.20 -8.12
C LEU A 93 -4.63 -2.94 -8.38
N ASN A 94 -4.70 -4.26 -8.50
CA ASN A 94 -3.59 -5.07 -8.99
C ASN A 94 -3.52 -4.96 -10.51
N VAL A 95 -2.30 -4.76 -11.01
CA VAL A 95 -1.96 -4.82 -12.42
C VAL A 95 -0.83 -5.80 -12.64
N LEU A 96 -0.82 -6.45 -13.79
CA LEU A 96 0.39 -7.06 -14.35
C LEU A 96 1.17 -5.97 -15.08
N ASP A 97 2.36 -5.61 -14.58
CA ASP A 97 3.26 -4.67 -15.23
C ASP A 97 3.96 -5.35 -16.41
N ARG A 98 3.66 -4.87 -17.62
CA ARG A 98 4.23 -5.37 -18.89
C ARG A 98 5.15 -4.35 -19.53
N THR A 99 5.61 -3.37 -18.76
CA THR A 99 6.58 -2.38 -19.22
C THR A 99 7.86 -3.10 -19.64
N LEU A 100 8.40 -2.72 -20.80
CA LEU A 100 9.68 -3.26 -21.25
C LEU A 100 10.81 -2.76 -20.35
N VAL A 101 11.58 -3.71 -19.85
CA VAL A 101 12.72 -3.50 -18.97
C VAL A 101 13.91 -4.31 -19.48
N ILE A 102 15.11 -3.79 -19.26
CA ILE A 102 16.33 -4.60 -19.25
C ILE A 102 16.48 -5.11 -17.82
N VAL A 103 16.65 -6.42 -17.66
CA VAL A 103 16.93 -7.04 -16.36
C VAL A 103 18.41 -7.35 -16.31
N ASP A 104 19.08 -6.88 -15.26
CA ASP A 104 20.45 -7.25 -14.98
C ASP A 104 20.52 -8.68 -14.46
N GLU A 105 21.20 -9.57 -15.17
CA GLU A 105 21.26 -11.00 -14.85
C GLU A 105 21.89 -11.28 -13.48
N GLU A 106 22.77 -10.41 -12.99
CA GLU A 106 23.49 -10.65 -11.73
C GLU A 106 22.74 -10.11 -10.51
N THR A 107 22.08 -8.95 -10.62
CA THR A 107 21.35 -8.34 -9.49
C THR A 107 19.84 -8.49 -9.55
N GLY A 108 19.28 -8.86 -10.69
CA GLY A 108 17.84 -8.82 -10.95
C GLY A 108 17.26 -7.40 -11.01
N ASP A 109 18.11 -6.37 -11.09
CA ASP A 109 17.64 -4.99 -11.21
C ASP A 109 16.95 -4.75 -12.55
N GLU A 110 15.76 -4.15 -12.50
CA GLU A 110 15.04 -3.71 -13.70
C GLU A 110 15.44 -2.28 -14.10
N TYR A 111 15.63 -2.08 -15.41
CA TYR A 111 15.97 -0.82 -16.05
C TYR A 111 14.96 -0.49 -17.15
N SER A 112 14.12 0.50 -16.93
CA SER A 112 13.13 0.95 -17.92
C SER A 112 13.70 1.99 -18.88
N ALA A 113 13.16 2.05 -20.10
CA ALA A 113 13.53 3.08 -21.06
C ALA A 113 13.05 4.47 -20.61
N HIS A 114 13.96 5.44 -20.59
CA HIS A 114 13.64 6.84 -20.34
C HIS A 114 13.67 7.61 -21.66
N LYS A 115 12.54 8.21 -22.04
CA LYS A 115 12.36 8.92 -23.32
C LYS A 115 12.71 8.04 -24.54
N GLY A 116 12.41 6.75 -24.45
CA GLY A 116 12.63 5.78 -25.52
C GLY A 116 14.03 5.15 -25.55
N THR A 117 14.94 5.56 -24.68
CA THR A 117 16.30 5.02 -24.63
C THR A 117 16.51 4.25 -23.32
N PHE A 118 16.98 3.01 -23.42
CA PHE A 118 17.41 2.23 -22.26
C PHE A 118 18.78 2.72 -21.78
N PRO A 119 19.05 2.67 -20.46
CA PRO A 119 20.39 2.93 -19.95
C PRO A 119 21.35 1.87 -20.49
N THR A 120 22.57 2.31 -20.82
CA THR A 120 23.62 1.43 -21.37
C THR A 120 24.51 0.84 -20.28
N ILE A 121 24.38 1.30 -19.04
CA ILE A 121 25.21 0.89 -17.90
C ILE A 121 24.31 0.76 -16.67
N THR A 122 24.66 -0.16 -15.78
CA THR A 122 24.01 -0.40 -14.49
C THR A 122 24.09 0.80 -13.54
N LYS A 123 23.24 0.82 -12.50
CA LYS A 123 23.19 1.92 -11.51
C LYS A 123 24.52 2.13 -10.77
N ASP A 124 25.28 1.06 -10.59
CA ASP A 124 26.59 1.08 -9.94
C ASP A 124 27.75 1.42 -10.90
N GLY A 125 27.45 1.58 -12.20
CA GLY A 125 28.43 1.96 -13.22
C GLY A 125 29.34 0.82 -13.68
N LYS A 126 29.14 -0.41 -13.22
CA LYS A 126 30.13 -1.50 -13.40
C LYS A 126 29.89 -2.38 -14.61
N ARG A 127 28.64 -2.53 -15.06
CA ARG A 127 28.28 -3.48 -16.11
C ARG A 127 27.60 -2.77 -17.29
N SER A 128 27.91 -3.26 -18.48
CA SER A 128 27.26 -2.82 -19.71
C SER A 128 25.90 -3.51 -19.86
N LEU A 129 24.90 -2.73 -20.23
CA LEU A 129 23.56 -3.19 -20.64
C LEU A 129 23.38 -3.10 -22.17
N ILE A 130 24.44 -2.74 -22.89
CA ILE A 130 24.48 -2.77 -24.36
C ILE A 130 24.33 -4.23 -24.79
N ASP A 131 23.42 -4.47 -25.75
CA ASP A 131 23.05 -5.80 -26.30
C ASP A 131 22.14 -6.68 -25.42
N VAL A 132 21.72 -6.21 -24.24
CA VAL A 132 20.68 -6.92 -23.47
C VAL A 132 19.31 -6.64 -24.11
N THR A 133 18.60 -7.70 -24.49
CA THR A 133 17.29 -7.57 -25.14
C THR A 133 16.22 -7.17 -24.12
N PRO A 134 15.49 -6.06 -24.33
CA PRO A 134 14.41 -5.67 -23.43
C PRO A 134 13.27 -6.69 -23.44
N GLN A 135 12.72 -6.99 -22.26
CA GLN A 135 11.59 -7.90 -22.08
C GLN A 135 10.53 -7.29 -21.18
N PRO A 136 9.25 -7.70 -21.27
CA PRO A 136 8.23 -7.25 -20.32
C PRO A 136 8.58 -7.66 -18.88
N SER A 137 8.36 -6.76 -17.91
CA SER A 137 8.59 -7.06 -16.48
C SER A 137 7.77 -8.24 -15.97
N ASN A 138 6.53 -8.40 -16.45
CA ASN A 138 5.57 -9.44 -16.06
C ASN A 138 5.47 -9.66 -14.55
N SER A 139 5.48 -8.57 -13.78
CA SER A 139 5.35 -8.61 -12.33
C SER A 139 4.03 -7.99 -11.87
N ILE A 140 3.39 -8.60 -10.87
CA ILE A 140 2.18 -8.04 -10.27
C ILE A 140 2.57 -6.83 -9.40
N LYS A 141 1.93 -5.70 -9.67
CA LYS A 141 2.13 -4.44 -8.94
C LYS A 141 0.79 -3.84 -8.53
N VAL A 142 0.82 -3.04 -7.47
CA VAL A 142 -0.34 -2.25 -7.04
C VAL A 142 -0.30 -0.89 -7.72
N LEU A 143 -1.30 -0.58 -8.54
CA LEU A 143 -1.52 0.74 -9.09
C LEU A 143 -2.35 1.57 -8.09
N GLU A 144 -1.73 2.56 -7.47
CA GLU A 144 -2.40 3.50 -6.57
C GLU A 144 -2.43 4.92 -7.15
N ARG A 145 -3.63 5.41 -7.49
CA ARG A 145 -3.81 6.77 -8.03
C ARG A 145 -5.14 7.41 -7.62
N GLY A 146 -5.26 8.71 -7.88
CA GLY A 146 -6.48 9.48 -7.61
C GLY A 146 -7.58 9.27 -8.66
N LYS A 147 -8.77 9.81 -8.39
CA LYS A 147 -9.99 9.64 -9.18
C LYS A 147 -9.82 9.86 -10.70
N ARG A 148 -9.05 10.86 -11.12
CA ARG A 148 -8.90 11.24 -12.54
C ARG A 148 -8.38 10.12 -13.45
N LEU A 149 -7.52 9.23 -12.93
CA LEU A 149 -7.04 8.10 -13.72
C LEU A 149 -8.13 7.04 -13.87
N PHE A 150 -8.88 6.80 -12.80
CA PHE A 150 -9.94 5.79 -12.78
C PHE A 150 -11.15 6.22 -13.60
N GLU A 151 -11.46 7.52 -13.67
CA GLU A 151 -12.48 8.04 -14.60
C GLU A 151 -12.11 7.74 -16.07
N GLN A 152 -10.82 7.80 -16.43
CA GLN A 152 -10.38 7.39 -17.77
C GLN A 152 -10.52 5.87 -17.96
N PHE A 153 -10.25 5.07 -16.93
CA PHE A 153 -10.49 3.62 -16.98
C PHE A 153 -11.97 3.29 -17.17
N ASP A 154 -12.89 3.98 -16.49
CA ASP A 154 -14.32 3.76 -16.64
C ASP A 154 -14.80 4.06 -18.08
N VAL A 155 -14.30 5.14 -18.68
CA VAL A 155 -14.59 5.48 -20.09
C VAL A 155 -14.11 4.37 -21.03
N ASN A 156 -12.84 3.96 -20.90
CA ASN A 156 -12.28 2.90 -21.73
C ASN A 156 -12.98 1.55 -21.46
N HIS A 157 -13.36 1.25 -20.23
CA HIS A 157 -14.03 0.00 -19.89
C HIS A 157 -15.35 -0.12 -20.63
N ASN A 158 -16.13 0.96 -20.67
CA ASN A 158 -17.40 1.03 -21.39
C ASN A 158 -17.22 0.97 -22.92
N GLU A 159 -16.20 1.65 -23.46
CA GLU A 159 -15.90 1.65 -24.90
C GLU A 159 -15.51 0.24 -25.41
N TYR A 160 -14.70 -0.49 -24.62
CA TYR A 160 -14.14 -1.78 -25.00
C TYR A 160 -14.82 -2.98 -24.31
N GLN A 161 -16.08 -2.87 -23.85
CA GLN A 161 -16.79 -3.98 -23.19
C GLN A 161 -16.82 -5.27 -24.02
N HIS A 162 -16.92 -5.14 -25.35
CA HIS A 162 -16.94 -6.27 -26.28
C HIS A 162 -15.61 -7.06 -26.31
N LEU A 163 -14.52 -6.50 -25.79
CA LEU A 163 -13.22 -7.16 -25.62
C LEU A 163 -12.97 -7.59 -24.16
N GLY A 164 -13.98 -7.56 -23.28
CA GLY A 164 -13.81 -7.78 -21.85
C GLY A 164 -13.46 -6.52 -21.06
N GLY A 165 -13.66 -5.33 -21.65
CA GLY A 165 -13.36 -4.04 -21.04
C GLY A 165 -11.86 -3.83 -20.82
N ILE A 166 -11.48 -2.92 -19.92
CA ILE A 166 -10.07 -2.58 -19.59
C ILE A 166 -9.21 -3.75 -19.09
N ARG A 167 -9.82 -4.90 -18.77
CA ARG A 167 -9.10 -6.12 -18.34
C ARG A 167 -8.70 -7.00 -19.54
N GLY A 168 -9.32 -6.79 -20.69
CA GLY A 168 -9.12 -7.62 -21.87
C GLY A 168 -7.88 -7.31 -22.70
N PHE A 169 -7.20 -6.19 -22.43
CA PHE A 169 -6.07 -5.74 -23.24
C PHE A 169 -5.07 -4.90 -22.43
N ASP A 170 -3.85 -4.77 -22.96
CA ASP A 170 -2.82 -3.95 -22.34
C ASP A 170 -3.12 -2.44 -22.47
N ILE A 171 -2.78 -1.69 -21.44
CA ILE A 171 -3.00 -0.25 -21.37
C ILE A 171 -1.65 0.43 -21.23
N LYS A 172 -1.38 1.40 -22.09
CA LYS A 172 -0.22 2.27 -21.99
C LYS A 172 -0.57 3.54 -21.20
N LEU A 173 0.12 3.75 -20.10
CA LEU A 173 0.03 4.92 -19.24
C LEU A 173 1.17 5.88 -19.59
N VAL A 174 0.82 7.01 -20.21
CA VAL A 174 1.78 8.04 -20.61
C VAL A 174 1.83 9.11 -19.52
N THR A 175 2.97 9.20 -18.84
CA THR A 175 3.18 10.17 -17.76
C THR A 175 3.86 11.44 -18.28
N MET A 176 3.25 12.59 -18.03
CA MET A 176 3.80 13.92 -18.35
C MET A 176 3.97 14.75 -17.08
N GLY A 177 5.07 15.50 -16.97
CA GLY A 177 5.37 16.30 -15.79
C GLY A 177 5.75 15.48 -14.54
N ALA A 178 5.95 16.17 -13.43
CA ALA A 178 6.41 15.57 -12.17
C ALA A 178 5.72 16.17 -10.94
N GLY A 179 5.65 15.40 -9.85
CA GLY A 179 5.10 15.86 -8.58
C GLY A 179 3.64 16.32 -8.71
N LYS A 180 3.37 17.60 -8.40
CA LYS A 180 2.01 18.17 -8.42
C LYS A 180 1.47 18.48 -9.81
N THR A 181 2.33 18.57 -10.83
CA THR A 181 1.94 18.82 -12.23
C THR A 181 1.86 17.54 -13.05
N MET A 182 2.11 16.38 -12.44
CA MET A 182 2.06 15.09 -13.11
C MET A 182 0.64 14.80 -13.62
N SER A 183 0.52 14.53 -14.90
CA SER A 183 -0.68 13.99 -15.55
C SER A 183 -0.37 12.62 -16.15
N ILE A 184 -1.39 11.75 -16.17
CA ILE A 184 -1.30 10.41 -16.74
C ILE A 184 -2.44 10.29 -17.76
N SER A 185 -2.08 10.02 -19.01
CA SER A 185 -3.02 9.72 -20.08
C SER A 185 -3.11 8.21 -20.27
N VAL A 186 -4.33 7.70 -20.38
CA VAL A 186 -4.62 6.30 -20.65
C VAL A 186 -4.73 6.09 -22.15
N VAL A 187 -3.91 5.19 -22.70
CA VAL A 187 -3.95 4.81 -24.11
C VAL A 187 -4.23 3.30 -24.19
N PRO A 188 -5.44 2.88 -24.62
CA PRO A 188 -5.76 1.48 -24.80
C PRO A 188 -4.93 0.87 -25.94
N LEU A 189 -4.49 -0.38 -25.79
CA LEU A 189 -3.83 -1.17 -26.84
C LEU A 189 -4.66 -2.43 -27.12
N PRO A 190 -5.85 -2.31 -27.76
CA PRO A 190 -6.78 -3.43 -27.97
C PRO A 190 -6.18 -4.58 -28.78
N GLU A 191 -5.16 -4.31 -29.60
CA GLU A 191 -4.40 -5.33 -30.33
C GLU A 191 -3.50 -6.20 -29.44
N ARG A 192 -3.26 -5.79 -28.19
CA ARG A 192 -2.51 -6.53 -27.18
C ARG A 192 -3.47 -7.15 -26.16
N ASN A 193 -4.28 -8.08 -26.64
CA ASN A 193 -5.34 -8.78 -25.90
C ASN A 193 -5.05 -10.29 -25.75
N ASP A 194 -3.77 -10.65 -25.69
CA ASP A 194 -3.30 -12.01 -25.43
C ASP A 194 -3.77 -12.54 -24.07
N ASP A 195 -3.88 -13.87 -23.99
CA ASP A 195 -4.16 -14.59 -22.75
C ASP A 195 -2.95 -14.50 -21.81
N ILE A 196 -3.21 -14.07 -20.58
CA ILE A 196 -2.20 -13.85 -19.54
C ILE A 196 -2.24 -14.94 -18.46
N THR A 197 -3.08 -15.96 -18.59
CA THR A 197 -3.31 -16.96 -17.53
C THR A 197 -2.00 -17.62 -17.10
N GLU A 198 -1.19 -18.10 -18.05
CA GLU A 198 0.12 -18.70 -17.77
C GLU A 198 1.10 -17.72 -17.11
N LEU A 199 1.00 -16.41 -17.38
CA LEU A 199 1.85 -15.40 -16.76
C LEU A 199 1.48 -15.12 -15.30
N LEU A 200 0.23 -15.39 -14.92
CA LEU A 200 -0.27 -15.19 -13.56
C LEU A 200 -0.05 -16.41 -12.68
N GLU A 201 0.21 -17.59 -13.26
CA GLU A 201 0.50 -18.80 -12.50
C GLU A 201 1.74 -18.62 -11.62
N GLY A 202 1.56 -18.77 -10.30
CA GLY A 202 2.63 -18.65 -9.32
C GLY A 202 2.98 -17.22 -8.90
N LEU A 203 2.28 -16.20 -9.41
CA LEU A 203 2.39 -14.83 -8.91
C LEU A 203 1.35 -14.58 -7.81
N GLU A 204 1.82 -14.12 -6.65
CA GLU A 204 0.93 -13.76 -5.54
C GLU A 204 0.33 -12.37 -5.77
N GLU A 205 -1.00 -12.30 -5.81
CA GLU A 205 -1.73 -11.04 -5.83
C GLU A 205 -1.75 -10.39 -4.44
N PRO A 206 -1.30 -9.14 -4.30
CA PRO A 206 -1.44 -8.42 -3.04
C PRO A 206 -2.92 -8.28 -2.65
N VAL A 207 -3.24 -8.60 -1.40
CA VAL A 207 -4.56 -8.37 -0.81
C VAL A 207 -4.73 -6.87 -0.59
N LEU A 208 -5.64 -6.24 -1.35
CA LEU A 208 -5.78 -4.78 -1.38
C LEU A 208 -6.29 -4.20 -0.05
N GLU A 209 -7.02 -5.00 0.73
CA GLU A 209 -7.55 -4.67 2.05
C GLU A 209 -6.46 -4.45 3.09
N ASP A 210 -5.35 -5.19 2.96
CA ASP A 210 -4.23 -5.16 3.90
C ASP A 210 -3.20 -4.08 3.53
N LEU A 211 -3.46 -3.33 2.44
CA LEU A 211 -2.55 -2.30 1.95
C LEU A 211 -2.71 -0.97 2.69
N GLY A 212 -1.71 -0.66 3.50
CA GLY A 212 -1.54 0.64 4.13
C GLY A 212 -1.06 0.49 5.56
N ILE A 213 -0.59 1.60 6.12
CA ILE A 213 -0.21 1.63 7.53
C ILE A 213 -1.45 2.01 8.32
N GLN A 214 -1.99 1.06 9.08
CA GLN A 214 -3.09 1.28 10.00
C GLN A 214 -2.54 1.52 11.41
N LEU A 215 -2.96 2.63 12.01
CA LEU A 215 -2.59 3.05 13.36
C LEU A 215 -3.86 3.29 14.18
N SER A 216 -3.78 3.09 15.49
CA SER A 216 -4.82 3.51 16.43
C SER A 216 -4.93 5.04 16.48
N PRO A 217 -6.05 5.62 17.00
CA PRO A 217 -6.18 7.06 17.12
C PRO A 217 -5.00 7.74 17.86
N ASP A 218 -4.50 7.13 18.92
CA ASP A 218 -3.38 7.67 19.71
C ASP A 218 -2.06 7.60 18.93
N GLU A 219 -1.78 6.46 18.29
CA GLU A 219 -0.61 6.30 17.42
C GLU A 219 -0.63 7.26 16.22
N VAL A 220 -1.82 7.60 15.69
CA VAL A 220 -1.96 8.64 14.65
C VAL A 220 -1.51 10.00 15.17
N LEU A 221 -1.87 10.36 16.42
CA LEU A 221 -1.45 11.61 17.04
C LEU A 221 0.05 11.63 17.28
N GLU A 222 0.63 10.53 17.77
CA GLU A 222 2.08 10.37 17.95
C GLU A 222 2.83 10.52 16.62
N ALA A 223 2.38 9.81 15.59
CA ALA A 223 2.96 9.89 14.24
C ALA A 223 2.85 11.31 13.67
N ALA A 224 1.72 11.99 13.87
CA ALA A 224 1.52 13.39 13.47
C ALA A 224 2.39 14.37 14.28
N SER A 225 2.73 14.03 15.52
CA SER A 225 3.66 14.80 16.34
C SER A 225 5.11 14.66 15.87
N GLY A 226 5.47 13.52 15.28
CA GLY A 226 6.78 13.22 14.70
C GLY A 226 7.43 11.93 15.18
N VAL A 227 6.75 11.15 16.04
CA VAL A 227 7.22 9.84 16.51
C VAL A 227 7.32 8.88 15.32
N THR A 228 8.42 8.13 15.22
CA THR A 228 8.63 7.26 14.07
C THR A 228 7.74 6.02 14.16
N LEU A 229 7.36 5.45 13.01
CA LEU A 229 6.58 4.20 12.99
C LEU A 229 7.31 3.05 13.70
N ARG A 230 8.64 3.06 13.69
CA ARG A 230 9.46 2.06 14.38
C ARG A 230 9.24 2.13 15.89
N ASP A 231 9.21 3.34 16.45
CA ASP A 231 9.02 3.53 17.89
C ASP A 231 7.60 3.17 18.30
N ILE A 232 6.61 3.54 17.49
CA ILE A 232 5.20 3.15 17.68
C ILE A 232 5.05 1.62 17.72
N TYR A 233 5.59 0.91 16.73
CA TYR A 233 5.50 -0.56 16.71
C TYR A 233 6.32 -1.21 17.82
N ALA A 234 7.43 -0.60 18.25
CA ALA A 234 8.19 -1.08 19.39
C ALA A 234 7.39 -0.97 20.69
N ALA A 235 6.67 0.14 20.90
CA ALA A 235 5.77 0.34 22.03
C ALA A 235 4.59 -0.64 22.01
N ARG A 236 3.97 -0.87 20.84
CA ARG A 236 2.92 -1.87 20.68
C ARG A 236 3.37 -3.26 21.12
N LYS A 237 4.59 -3.65 20.72
CA LYS A 237 5.16 -4.95 21.09
C LYS A 237 5.47 -5.07 22.58
N SER A 238 5.90 -3.99 23.25
CA SER A 238 6.11 -4.03 24.70
C SER A 238 4.79 -4.21 25.45
N ASP A 239 3.73 -3.53 25.01
CA ASP A 239 2.42 -3.62 25.66
C ASP A 239 1.81 -5.02 25.55
N GLU A 240 1.96 -5.67 24.39
CA GLU A 240 1.54 -7.07 24.18
C GLU A 240 2.30 -8.04 25.10
N THR A 241 3.60 -7.83 25.30
CA THR A 241 4.44 -8.70 26.13
C THR A 241 4.11 -8.55 27.62
N GLU A 242 3.75 -7.34 28.07
CA GLU A 242 3.30 -7.08 29.44
C GLU A 242 1.89 -7.63 29.71
N SER A 243 0.99 -7.60 28.72
CA SER A 243 -0.34 -8.20 28.89
C SER A 243 -0.27 -9.72 29.01
N ASP A 244 0.60 -10.38 28.24
CA ASP A 244 0.76 -11.84 28.31
C ASP A 244 1.38 -12.29 29.63
N THR A 245 2.39 -11.57 30.14
CA THR A 245 3.00 -11.90 31.44
C THR A 245 2.02 -11.72 32.62
N SER A 246 1.14 -10.72 32.56
CA SER A 246 0.10 -10.53 33.58
C SER A 246 -0.99 -11.61 33.59
N ALA A 247 -1.28 -12.22 32.43
CA ALA A 247 -2.23 -13.33 32.32
C ALA A 247 -1.63 -14.64 32.85
N VAL A 248 -0.35 -14.91 32.58
CA VAL A 248 0.35 -16.09 33.12
C VAL A 248 0.50 -15.99 34.64
N ASP A 249 0.79 -14.81 35.18
CA ASP A 249 0.87 -14.61 36.63
C ASP A 249 -0.50 -14.80 37.33
N ALA A 250 -1.61 -14.41 36.70
CA ALA A 250 -2.94 -14.63 37.26
C ALA A 250 -3.34 -16.13 37.29
N GLU A 251 -2.96 -16.91 36.29
CA GLU A 251 -3.18 -18.36 36.25
C GLU A 251 -2.27 -19.12 37.23
N LEU A 252 -1.01 -18.68 37.38
CA LEU A 252 -0.08 -19.26 38.35
C LEU A 252 -0.51 -18.99 39.80
N VAL A 253 -1.02 -17.79 40.08
CA VAL A 253 -1.54 -17.44 41.42
C VAL A 253 -2.81 -18.20 41.75
N GLY A 254 -3.68 -18.48 40.76
CA GLY A 254 -4.84 -19.36 40.95
C GLY A 254 -4.45 -20.80 41.29
N SER A 255 -3.49 -21.38 40.55
CA SER A 255 -3.04 -22.77 40.78
C SER A 255 -2.24 -22.96 42.07
N LEU A 256 -1.55 -21.93 42.56
CA LEU A 256 -0.86 -21.97 43.86
C LEU A 256 -1.84 -21.98 45.05
N ALA A 257 -2.98 -21.29 44.93
CA ALA A 257 -4.02 -21.31 45.95
C ALA A 257 -4.67 -22.71 46.10
N ASP A 258 -4.92 -23.39 44.98
CA ASP A 258 -5.47 -24.75 44.97
C ASP A 258 -4.49 -25.80 45.55
N VAL A 259 -3.19 -25.56 45.42
CA VAL A 259 -2.15 -26.41 46.00
C VAL A 259 -2.01 -26.17 47.51
N GLU A 260 -2.11 -24.94 47.99
CA GLU A 260 -2.09 -24.66 49.44
C GLU A 260 -3.28 -25.29 50.18
N GLU A 261 -4.48 -25.28 49.58
CA GLU A 261 -5.66 -25.93 50.15
C GLU A 261 -5.49 -27.45 50.20
N SER A 262 -4.99 -28.06 49.12
CA SER A 262 -4.71 -29.51 49.05
C SER A 262 -3.61 -29.98 50.01
N VAL A 263 -2.63 -29.12 50.31
CA VAL A 263 -1.56 -29.44 51.27
C VAL A 263 -2.05 -29.29 52.71
N SER A 264 -2.93 -28.34 52.99
CA SER A 264 -3.51 -28.12 54.33
C SER A 264 -4.33 -29.33 54.78
N ASP A 265 -5.15 -29.89 53.89
CA ASP A 265 -5.99 -31.07 54.16
C ASP A 265 -5.18 -32.37 54.45
N LEU A 266 -3.92 -32.43 54.01
CA LEU A 266 -3.04 -33.59 54.23
C LEU A 266 -2.40 -33.61 55.63
N PHE A 267 -2.38 -32.48 56.34
CA PHE A 267 -1.74 -32.35 57.66
C PHE A 267 -2.74 -32.25 58.83
N GLU A 268 -4.05 -32.25 58.55
CA GLU A 268 -5.12 -32.20 59.57
C GLU A 268 -5.75 -33.58 59.91
N ASN A 269 -5.18 -34.70 59.44
CA ASN A 269 -5.58 -36.06 59.84
C ASN A 269 -4.53 -36.79 60.69
#